data_AF-A0A6J4HRZ9-F1
#
_entry.id   AF-A0A6J4HRZ9-F1
#
_cell.length_a   1.000
_cell.length_b   1.000
_cell.length_c   1.000
_cell.angle_alpha   90.00
_cell.angle_beta   90.00
_cell.angle_gamma   90.00
#
_symmetry.space_group_name_H-M   'P 1'
#
loop_
_entity.id
_entity.type
_entity.pdbx_description
1 polymer ?
#
loop_
_entity_poly.entity_id
_entity_poly.type
_entity_poly.pdbx_seq_one_letter_code
_entity_poly.pdbx_strand_id
1 'polypeptide(L)'
;MLARERYLRLRKQRVEQIILMPDEGENTTPYFAQTYEAYKRDLMVEPGVLVVKVGYACDWVERRLQEKQAQVDTFTFAGNYYSLPLISLLSRPSRLELLMEILETPLPVRDDK
;
A
#
# COMPACT_ATOMS: atom_id res chain seq x y z
N MET A 1 -14.66 0.05 -1.92
CA MET A 1 -13.44 -0.13 -1.09
C MET A 1 -13.76 -0.36 0.40
N LEU A 2 -14.59 0.49 1.02
CA LEU A 2 -14.98 0.43 2.45
C LEU A 2 -15.59 -0.91 2.92
N ALA A 3 -16.24 -1.65 2.02
CA ALA A 3 -16.80 -2.96 2.36
C ALA A 3 -15.74 -4.00 2.77
N ARG A 4 -14.51 -3.91 2.24
CA ARG A 4 -13.44 -4.86 2.54
C ARG A 4 -12.72 -4.57 3.86
N GLU A 5 -12.44 -3.31 4.19
CA GLU A 5 -11.86 -2.96 5.51
C GLU A 5 -12.83 -3.30 6.65
N ARG A 6 -14.11 -2.94 6.49
CA ARG A 6 -15.15 -3.33 7.46
C ARG A 6 -15.26 -4.85 7.61
N TYR A 7 -15.13 -5.59 6.51
CA TYR A 7 -15.08 -7.06 6.55
C TYR A 7 -13.87 -7.57 7.36
N LEU A 8 -12.67 -7.02 7.16
CA LEU A 8 -11.47 -7.38 7.92
C LEU A 8 -11.65 -7.11 9.42
N ARG A 9 -12.20 -5.94 9.78
CA ARG A 9 -12.46 -5.55 11.17
C ARG A 9 -13.48 -6.48 11.84
N LEU A 10 -14.58 -6.78 11.16
CA LEU A 10 -15.60 -7.73 11.65
C LEU A 10 -15.04 -9.15 11.85
N ARG A 11 -14.06 -9.54 11.04
CA ARG A 11 -13.36 -10.83 11.15
C ARG A 11 -12.20 -10.80 12.14
N LYS A 12 -11.88 -9.66 12.74
CA LYS A 12 -10.67 -9.44 13.56
C LYS A 12 -9.38 -9.85 12.83
N GLN A 13 -9.38 -9.75 11.51
CA GLN A 13 -8.23 -10.09 10.69
C GLN A 13 -7.19 -8.99 10.89
N ARG A 14 -6.02 -9.33 11.44
CA ARG A 14 -4.87 -8.42 11.60
C ARG A 14 -4.04 -8.46 10.31
N VAL A 15 -3.58 -7.29 9.86
CA VAL A 15 -2.68 -7.15 8.71
C VAL A 15 -1.52 -6.23 9.08
N GLU A 16 -0.38 -6.44 8.44
CA GLU A 16 0.82 -5.60 8.63
C GLU A 16 0.85 -4.43 7.65
N GLN A 17 0.30 -4.60 6.46
CA GLN A 17 0.28 -3.59 5.41
C GLN A 17 -1.05 -3.55 4.68
N ILE A 18 -1.50 -2.35 4.31
CA ILE A 18 -2.65 -2.10 3.45
C ILE A 18 -2.15 -1.43 2.17
N ILE A 19 -2.39 -2.06 1.02
CA ILE A 19 -2.14 -1.45 -0.28
C ILE A 19 -3.43 -0.80 -0.76
N LEU A 20 -3.38 0.50 -0.98
CA LEU A 20 -4.51 1.34 -1.34
C LEU A 20 -4.32 1.88 -2.77
N MET A 21 -5.29 1.64 -3.65
CA MET A 21 -5.30 2.15 -5.02
C MET A 21 -6.54 3.03 -5.19
N PRO A 22 -6.47 4.34 -4.84
CA PRO A 22 -7.63 5.23 -4.88
C PRO A 22 -7.94 5.69 -6.31
N ASP A 23 -9.22 5.79 -6.63
CA ASP A 23 -9.78 6.26 -7.90
C ASP A 23 -10.09 7.76 -7.84
N GLU A 24 -9.05 8.59 -7.90
CA GLU A 24 -9.13 10.07 -7.93
C GLU A 24 -9.68 10.76 -6.66
N GLY A 25 -10.14 10.03 -5.64
CA GLY A 25 -10.53 10.60 -4.36
C GLY A 25 -11.32 9.65 -3.46
N GLU A 26 -11.89 10.18 -2.37
CA GLU A 26 -12.87 9.47 -1.54
C GLU A 26 -14.22 10.18 -1.64
N ASN A 27 -15.13 9.58 -2.41
CA ASN A 27 -16.39 10.24 -2.76
C ASN A 27 -17.54 9.91 -1.79
N THR A 28 -17.31 9.10 -0.76
CA THR A 28 -18.37 8.65 0.15
C THR A 28 -17.84 8.38 1.55
N THR A 29 -18.59 8.82 2.57
CA THR A 29 -18.30 8.53 3.97
C THR A 29 -18.69 7.09 4.36
N PRO A 30 -18.04 6.49 5.37
CA PRO A 30 -16.91 7.02 6.12
C PRO A 30 -15.62 7.05 5.30
N TYR A 31 -14.76 8.03 5.56
CA TYR A 31 -13.48 8.19 4.86
C TYR A 31 -12.43 7.18 5.34
N PHE A 32 -11.48 6.77 4.48
CA PHE A 32 -10.52 5.71 4.79
C PHE A 32 -9.71 6.04 6.04
N ALA A 33 -9.22 7.28 6.17
CA ALA A 33 -8.46 7.73 7.33
C ALA A 33 -9.25 7.57 8.65
N GLN A 34 -10.58 7.75 8.62
CA GLN A 34 -11.43 7.53 9.81
C GLN A 34 -11.57 6.04 10.11
N THR A 35 -11.78 5.23 9.08
CA THR A 35 -11.89 3.77 9.26
C THR A 35 -10.58 3.12 9.66
N TYR A 36 -9.45 3.63 9.17
CA TYR A 36 -8.10 3.20 9.53
C TYR A 36 -7.83 3.42 11.02
N GLU A 37 -8.16 4.59 11.57
CA GLU A 37 -8.05 4.85 13.01
C GLU A 37 -8.93 3.93 13.86
N ALA A 38 -10.17 3.66 13.41
CA ALA A 38 -11.04 2.69 14.07
C ALA A 38 -10.42 1.28 14.03
N TYR A 39 -9.87 0.87 12.89
CA TYR A 39 -9.20 -0.42 12.74
C TYR A 39 -7.97 -0.55 13.66
N LYS A 40 -7.11 0.48 13.73
CA LYS A 40 -5.95 0.53 14.64
C LYS A 40 -6.38 0.32 16.09
N ARG A 41 -7.37 1.09 16.53
CA ARG A 41 -7.89 1.04 17.90
C ARG A 41 -8.53 -0.31 18.23
N ASP A 42 -9.39 -0.81 17.35
CA ASP A 42 -10.21 -1.99 17.63
C ASP A 42 -9.36 -3.28 17.64
N LEU A 43 -8.26 -3.33 16.87
CA LEU A 43 -7.42 -4.52 16.73
C LEU A 43 -6.02 -4.38 17.34
N MET A 44 -5.68 -3.23 17.92
CA MET A 44 -4.37 -2.92 18.51
C MET A 44 -3.22 -3.27 17.55
N VAL A 45 -3.29 -2.72 16.34
CA VAL A 45 -2.27 -2.85 15.29
C VAL A 45 -2.07 -1.50 14.62
N GLU A 46 -0.91 -1.30 13.99
CA GLU A 46 -0.60 -0.11 13.21
C GLU A 46 -0.09 -0.52 11.83
N PRO A 47 -0.99 -0.87 10.90
CA PRO A 47 -0.57 -1.33 9.59
C PRO A 47 0.01 -0.17 8.78
N GLY A 48 1.13 -0.40 8.12
CA GLY A 48 1.66 0.52 7.12
C GLY A 48 0.69 0.64 5.93
N VAL A 49 0.57 1.83 5.36
CA VAL A 49 -0.28 2.06 4.18
C VAL A 49 0.60 2.39 2.99
N LEU A 50 0.47 1.62 1.91
CA LEU A 50 1.07 1.95 0.63
C LEU A 50 -0.01 2.48 -0.31
N VAL A 51 0.04 3.76 -0.65
CA VAL A 51 -0.86 4.38 -1.62
C VAL A 51 -0.25 4.26 -3.01
N VAL A 52 -0.88 3.49 -3.89
CA VAL A 52 -0.50 3.33 -5.29
C VAL A 52 -1.35 4.27 -6.15
N LYS A 53 -0.72 5.31 -6.68
CA LYS A 53 -1.33 6.31 -7.57
C LYS A 53 -1.18 5.87 -9.02
N VAL A 54 -2.26 5.86 -9.80
CA VAL A 54 -2.27 5.47 -11.21
C VAL A 54 -2.93 6.56 -12.05
N GLY A 55 -2.28 7.00 -13.12
CA GLY A 55 -2.83 8.04 -14.01
C GLY A 55 -2.97 9.39 -13.33
N TYR A 56 -4.14 10.02 -13.45
CA TYR A 56 -4.48 11.23 -12.70
C TYR A 56 -4.87 10.80 -11.28
N ALA A 57 -4.03 11.13 -10.30
CA ALA A 57 -4.29 10.78 -8.90
C ALA A 57 -4.18 12.03 -8.03
N CYS A 58 -5.04 12.11 -7.02
CA CYS A 58 -5.08 13.20 -6.05
C CYS A 58 -4.38 12.78 -4.74
N ASP A 59 -3.76 13.75 -4.07
CA ASP A 59 -3.03 13.54 -2.81
C ASP A 59 -3.95 13.53 -1.58
N TRP A 60 -5.28 13.58 -1.77
CA TRP A 60 -6.25 13.73 -0.68
C TRP A 60 -6.08 12.66 0.40
N VAL A 61 -6.07 11.38 0.03
CA VAL A 61 -6.01 10.28 1.00
C VAL A 61 -4.67 10.23 1.73
N GLU A 62 -3.58 10.44 1.00
CA GLU A 62 -2.23 10.55 1.55
C GLU A 62 -2.16 11.63 2.63
N ARG A 63 -2.63 12.84 2.31
CA ARG A 63 -2.65 13.97 3.26
C ARG A 63 -3.49 13.66 4.49
N ARG A 64 -4.66 13.04 4.31
CA ARG A 64 -5.53 12.66 5.45
C ARG A 64 -4.92 11.61 6.35
N LEU A 65 -4.15 10.67 5.80
CA LEU A 65 -3.44 9.67 6.59
C LEU A 65 -2.20 10.28 7.29
N GLN A 66 -1.46 11.18 6.63
CA GLN A 66 -0.35 11.91 7.22
C GLN A 66 -0.80 12.82 8.38
N GLU A 67 -1.95 13.50 8.25
CA GLU A 67 -2.58 14.27 9.33
C GLU A 67 -2.90 13.40 10.57
N LYS A 68 -3.10 12.09 10.37
CA LYS A 68 -3.31 11.09 11.43
C LYS A 68 -2.03 10.40 11.88
N GLN A 69 -0.86 10.86 11.40
CA GLN A 69 0.45 10.31 11.72
C GLN A 69 0.57 8.81 11.37
N ALA A 70 -0.19 8.33 10.39
CA ALA A 70 -0.08 6.97 9.90
C ALA A 70 1.26 6.78 9.16
N GLN A 71 1.83 5.58 9.22
CA GLN A 71 2.97 5.20 8.38
C GLN A 71 2.49 5.02 6.94
N VAL A 72 2.70 6.04 6.10
CA VAL A 72 2.24 6.05 4.71
C VAL A 72 3.43 6.16 3.77
N ASP A 73 3.50 5.24 2.82
CA ASP A 73 4.33 5.33 1.63
C ASP A 73 3.45 5.58 0.41
N THR A 74 3.94 6.38 -0.54
CA THR A 74 3.25 6.64 -1.80
C THR A 74 4.09 6.17 -2.97
N PHE A 75 3.47 5.44 -3.88
CA PHE A 75 4.09 4.99 -5.12
C PHE A 75 3.24 5.44 -6.31
N THR A 76 3.80 6.30 -7.16
CA THR A 76 3.17 6.72 -8.41
C THR A 76 3.58 5.76 -9.52
N PHE A 77 2.61 4.98 -9.99
CA PHE A 77 2.81 4.05 -11.08
C PHE A 77 2.75 4.79 -12.43
N ALA A 78 3.93 4.98 -13.02
CA ALA A 78 4.10 5.49 -14.39
C ALA A 78 4.43 4.37 -15.40
N GLY A 79 4.31 3.10 -15.00
CA GLY A 79 4.62 1.93 -15.82
C GLY A 79 3.51 1.58 -16.82
N ASN A 80 3.77 0.56 -17.65
CA ASN A 80 2.78 0.00 -18.55
C ASN A 80 2.15 -1.28 -17.95
N TYR A 81 1.23 -1.92 -18.68
CA TYR A 81 0.56 -3.14 -18.22
C TYR A 81 1.52 -4.25 -17.74
N TYR A 82 2.72 -4.36 -18.32
CA TYR A 82 3.73 -5.35 -17.93
C TYR A 82 4.41 -5.04 -16.59
N SER A 83 4.28 -3.82 -16.09
CA SER A 83 4.83 -3.42 -14.78
C SER A 83 3.87 -3.70 -13.62
N LEU A 84 2.61 -4.06 -13.88
CA LEU A 84 1.62 -4.36 -12.84
C LEU A 84 2.04 -5.51 -11.90
N PRO A 85 2.65 -6.62 -12.38
CA PRO A 85 3.14 -7.68 -11.49
C PRO A 85 4.18 -7.19 -10.48
N LEU A 86 4.93 -6.13 -10.79
CA LEU A 86 5.96 -5.58 -9.91
C LEU A 86 5.38 -4.86 -8.68
N ILE A 87 4.10 -4.48 -8.70
CA ILE A 87 3.42 -3.92 -7.52
C ILE A 87 3.44 -4.92 -6.36
N SER A 88 3.48 -6.23 -6.64
CA SER A 88 3.61 -7.27 -5.60
C SER A 88 4.91 -7.16 -4.81
N LEU A 89 5.99 -6.63 -5.38
CA LEU A 89 7.24 -6.40 -4.66
C LEU A 89 7.10 -5.28 -3.62
N LEU A 90 6.18 -4.34 -3.83
CA LEU A 90 5.87 -3.27 -2.89
C LEU A 90 5.02 -3.76 -1.70
N SER A 91 4.48 -4.98 -1.79
CA SER A 91 3.71 -5.61 -0.71
C SER A 91 4.59 -6.17 0.41
N ARG A 92 5.91 -6.03 0.30
CA ARG A 92 6.83 -6.48 1.34
C ARG A 92 6.83 -5.51 2.51
N PRO A 93 6.88 -6.02 3.75
CA PRO A 93 6.86 -5.20 4.96
C PRO A 93 8.09 -4.29 5.10
N SER A 94 9.23 -4.63 4.47
CA SER A 94 10.45 -3.81 4.49
C SER A 94 11.03 -3.61 3.09
N ARG A 95 11.16 -2.34 2.67
CA ARG A 95 11.87 -1.95 1.44
C ARG A 95 13.37 -2.24 1.52
N LEU A 96 13.94 -2.14 2.72
CA LEU A 96 15.37 -2.43 2.93
C LEU A 96 15.65 -3.91 2.71
N GLU A 97 14.80 -4.80 3.22
CA GLU A 97 14.95 -6.24 3.00
C GLU A 97 14.84 -6.60 1.52
N LEU A 98 13.89 -5.99 0.81
CA LEU A 98 13.77 -6.15 -0.65
C LEU A 98 15.03 -5.66 -1.37
N LEU A 99 15.59 -4.53 -0.96
CA LEU A 99 16.83 -4.02 -1.55
C LEU A 99 17.99 -4.99 -1.32
N MET A 100 18.13 -5.53 -0.11
CA MET A 100 19.17 -6.49 0.21
C MET A 100 19.05 -7.75 -0.66
N GLU A 101 17.84 -8.30 -0.83
CA GLU A 101 17.59 -9.44 -1.72
C GLU A 101 17.95 -9.12 -3.19
N ILE A 102 17.61 -7.92 -3.67
CA ILE A 102 17.97 -7.49 -5.02
C ILE A 102 19.49 -7.44 -5.18
N LEU A 103 20.20 -6.91 -4.18
CA LEU A 103 21.67 -6.83 -4.19
C LEU A 103 22.34 -8.21 -4.09
N GLU A 104 21.68 -9.18 -3.45
CA GLU A 104 22.14 -10.57 -3.33
C GLU A 104 21.82 -11.40 -4.58
N THR A 105 20.92 -10.93 -5.45
CA THR A 105 20.52 -11.67 -6.66
C THR A 105 21.68 -11.68 -7.68
N PRO A 106 22.19 -12.85 -8.10
CA PRO A 106 23.29 -12.92 -9.05
C PRO A 106 22.88 -12.34 -10.40
N LEU A 107 23.76 -11.51 -10.97
CA LEU A 107 23.52 -10.91 -12.28
C LEU A 107 23.50 -12.00 -13.37
N PRO A 108 22.58 -11.91 -14.35
CA PRO A 108 22.57 -12.84 -15.47
C PRO A 108 23.88 -12.73 -16.23
N VAL A 109 24.60 -13.85 -16.32
CA VAL A 109 25.80 -13.96 -17.13
C VAL A 109 25.38 -14.36 -18.54
N ARG A 110 25.98 -13.74 -19.54
CA ARG A 110 25.72 -14.07 -20.93
C ARG A 110 26.42 -15.39 -21.26
N ASP A 111 25.68 -16.38 -21.77
CA ASP A 111 26.28 -17.59 -22.33
C ASP A 111 26.91 -17.23 -23.68
N ASP A 112 28.19 -16.86 -23.65
CA ASP A 112 28.97 -16.65 -24.86
C ASP A 112 29.28 -18.03 -25.49
N LYS A 113 28.56 -18.36 -26.57
CA LYS A 113 28.96 -19.36 -27.57
C LYS A 113 29.07 -18.71 -28.92
#